data_AF-A0A645H4F8-F1
#
_entry.id   AF-A0A645H4F8-F1
#
_cell.length_a   1.000
_cell.length_b   1.000
_cell.length_c   1.000
_cell.angle_alpha   90.00
_cell.angle_beta   90.00
_cell.angle_gamma   90.00
#
_symmetry.space_group_name_H-M   'P 1'
#
loop_
_entity.id
_entity.type
_entity.pdbx_description
1 polymer ?
#
loop_
_entity_poly.entity_id
_entity_poly.type
_entity_poly.pdbx_seq_one_letter_code
_entity_poly.pdbx_strand_id
1 'polypeptide(L)'
;MTKSVDEVEEDFSNCKIAANKMLTFEELPEHPHFLAREAFIEWETIGGKKVKGPNIFPKFKNNPGQIWRPMPTLGMDTEDILSDLGYSSERIQELSDKGIIKKAESK
;
A
#
# COMPACT_ATOMS: atom_id res chain seq x y z
N MET A 1 -15.13 13.36 -33.53
CA MET A 1 -15.34 11.90 -33.46
C MET A 1 -16.84 11.66 -33.42
N THR A 2 -17.36 10.62 -34.07
CA THR A 2 -18.82 10.39 -34.24
C THR A 2 -19.45 9.51 -33.16
N LYS A 3 -18.63 8.86 -32.32
CA LYS A 3 -19.05 8.05 -31.16
C LYS A 3 -18.11 8.32 -29.97
N SER A 4 -18.60 8.12 -28.76
CA SER A 4 -17.82 8.10 -27.51
C SER A 4 -17.00 6.82 -27.40
N VAL A 5 -16.03 6.79 -26.47
CA VAL A 5 -15.18 5.61 -26.23
C VAL A 5 -16.00 4.42 -25.72
N ASP A 6 -16.96 4.68 -24.83
CA ASP A 6 -17.80 3.65 -24.23
C ASP A 6 -18.70 2.98 -25.30
N GLU A 7 -19.27 3.76 -26.22
CA GLU A 7 -20.05 3.23 -27.36
C GLU A 7 -19.21 2.36 -28.30
N VAL A 8 -17.93 2.73 -28.52
CA VAL A 8 -17.02 1.94 -29.38
C VAL A 8 -16.62 0.64 -28.70
N GLU A 9 -16.36 0.66 -27.39
CA GLU A 9 -16.06 -0.55 -26.62
C GLU A 9 -17.24 -1.54 -26.64
N GLU A 10 -18.47 -1.04 -26.52
CA GLU A 10 -19.69 -1.84 -26.61
C GLU A 10 -19.85 -2.50 -28.01
N ASP A 11 -19.69 -1.72 -29.09
CA ASP A 11 -19.72 -2.22 -30.47
C ASP A 11 -18.70 -3.35 -30.69
N PHE A 12 -17.46 -3.16 -30.19
CA PHE A 12 -16.38 -4.13 -30.35
C PHE A 12 -16.65 -5.40 -29.55
N SER A 13 -17.16 -5.26 -28.32
CA SER A 13 -17.55 -6.38 -27.47
C SER A 13 -18.66 -7.22 -28.11
N ASN A 14 -19.66 -6.59 -28.72
CA ASN A 14 -20.73 -7.27 -29.46
C ASN A 14 -20.19 -8.07 -30.66
N CYS A 15 -19.07 -7.64 -31.24
CA CYS A 15 -18.34 -8.34 -32.30
C CYS A 15 -17.29 -9.35 -31.80
N LYS A 16 -17.18 -9.56 -30.48
CA LYS A 16 -16.14 -10.40 -29.83
C LYS A 16 -14.71 -9.93 -30.08
N ILE A 17 -14.52 -8.63 -30.31
CA ILE A 17 -13.20 -8.00 -30.41
C ILE A 17 -12.79 -7.59 -28.99
N ALA A 18 -11.61 -8.03 -28.55
CA ALA A 18 -11.07 -7.63 -27.26
C ALA A 18 -10.64 -6.16 -27.30
N ALA A 19 -11.43 -5.31 -26.66
CA ALA A 19 -11.16 -3.89 -26.48
C ALA A 19 -11.66 -3.43 -25.11
N ASN A 20 -10.97 -2.46 -24.54
CA ASN A 20 -11.35 -1.81 -23.29
C ASN A 20 -11.01 -0.33 -23.40
N LYS A 21 -11.80 0.52 -22.77
CA LYS A 21 -11.43 1.92 -22.54
C LYS A 21 -10.12 2.02 -21.79
N MET A 22 -9.27 2.95 -22.22
CA MET A 22 -8.09 3.34 -21.46
C MET A 22 -8.55 4.21 -20.29
N LEU A 23 -8.56 3.64 -19.09
CA LEU A 23 -8.98 4.34 -17.87
C LEU A 23 -7.97 5.41 -17.46
N THR A 24 -8.45 6.55 -16.99
CA THR A 24 -7.62 7.56 -16.32
C THR A 24 -7.39 7.20 -14.85
N PHE A 25 -6.44 7.87 -14.19
CA PHE A 25 -6.16 7.63 -12.77
C PHE A 25 -7.34 7.94 -11.85
N GLU A 26 -8.18 8.89 -12.25
CA GLU A 26 -9.40 9.28 -11.53
C GLU A 26 -10.51 8.25 -11.68
N GLU A 27 -10.58 7.55 -12.83
CA GLU A 27 -11.59 6.53 -13.10
C GLU A 27 -11.27 5.18 -12.44
N LEU A 28 -9.99 4.89 -12.17
CA LEU A 28 -9.57 3.62 -11.57
C LEU A 28 -10.27 3.29 -10.24
N PRO A 29 -10.34 4.19 -9.24
CA PRO A 29 -10.96 3.85 -7.96
C PRO A 29 -12.48 3.70 -8.04
N GLU A 30 -13.11 4.21 -9.10
CA GLU A 30 -14.57 4.22 -9.30
C GLU A 30 -15.04 3.11 -10.23
N HIS A 31 -14.13 2.47 -10.97
CA HIS A 31 -14.47 1.41 -11.91
C HIS A 31 -15.19 0.25 -11.20
N PRO A 32 -16.34 -0.23 -11.70
CA PRO A 32 -17.18 -1.22 -11.01
C PRO A 32 -16.44 -2.49 -10.58
N HIS A 33 -15.52 -2.97 -11.42
CA HIS A 33 -14.72 -4.16 -11.12
C HIS A 33 -13.73 -3.93 -9.96
N PHE A 34 -13.15 -2.74 -9.86
CA PHE A 34 -12.18 -2.41 -8.81
C PHE A 34 -12.88 -2.17 -7.47
N LEU A 35 -14.06 -1.56 -7.49
CA LEU A 35 -14.92 -1.42 -6.31
C LEU A 35 -15.36 -2.79 -5.77
N ALA A 36 -15.93 -3.65 -6.62
CA ALA A 36 -16.41 -4.97 -6.23
C ALA A 36 -15.31 -5.89 -5.66
N ARG A 37 -14.04 -5.60 -5.98
CA ARG A 37 -12.88 -6.37 -5.52
C ARG A 37 -12.09 -5.66 -4.44
N GLU A 38 -12.55 -4.51 -3.95
CA GLU A 38 -11.83 -3.71 -2.95
C GLU A 38 -10.37 -3.50 -3.39
N ALA A 39 -10.16 -3.19 -4.67
CA ALA A 39 -8.83 -3.11 -5.25
C ALA A 39 -8.04 -1.89 -4.75
N PHE A 40 -8.75 -0.86 -4.31
CA PHE A 40 -8.20 0.27 -3.58
C PHE A 40 -8.86 0.33 -2.21
N ILE A 41 -8.06 0.36 -1.16
CA ILE A 41 -8.51 0.46 0.23
C ILE A 41 -7.87 1.66 0.92
N GLU A 42 -8.39 2.00 2.09
CA GLU A 42 -7.83 3.04 2.95
C GLU A 42 -7.19 2.44 4.20
N TRP A 43 -6.08 3.02 4.63
CA TRP A 43 -5.43 2.72 5.90
C TRP A 43 -4.83 3.98 6.52
N GLU A 44 -4.46 3.92 7.80
CA GLU A 44 -3.90 5.06 8.53
C GLU A 44 -2.38 4.99 8.56
N THR A 45 -1.72 6.15 8.38
CA THR A 45 -0.28 6.28 8.65
C THR A 45 -0.02 6.34 10.15
N ILE A 46 1.26 6.23 10.54
CA ILE A 46 1.68 6.42 11.94
C ILE A 46 1.26 7.78 12.50
N GLY A 47 1.16 8.80 11.64
CA GLY A 47 0.69 10.14 12.03
C GLY A 47 -0.83 10.30 12.04
N GLY A 48 -1.61 9.21 11.90
CA GLY A 48 -3.08 9.25 11.88
C GLY A 48 -3.71 9.78 10.59
N LYS A 49 -2.91 9.98 9.52
CA LYS A 49 -3.44 10.42 8.23
C LYS A 49 -4.00 9.22 7.47
N LYS A 50 -5.23 9.33 6.96
CA LYS A 50 -5.77 8.34 6.03
C LYS A 50 -5.08 8.40 4.67
N VAL A 51 -4.71 7.25 4.14
CA VAL A 51 -4.10 7.07 2.81
C VAL A 51 -4.93 6.05 2.05
N LYS A 52 -5.21 6.35 0.78
CA LYS A 52 -5.87 5.44 -0.16
C LYS A 52 -4.84 4.88 -1.12
N GLY A 53 -4.87 3.57 -1.34
CA GLY A 53 -3.95 2.93 -2.28
C GLY A 53 -4.35 1.50 -2.62
N PRO A 54 -3.54 0.81 -3.43
CA PRO A 54 -3.82 -0.56 -3.85
C PRO A 54 -3.90 -1.51 -2.65
N ASN A 55 -4.87 -2.41 -2.69
CA ASN A 55 -4.98 -3.51 -1.73
C ASN A 55 -3.95 -4.61 -2.05
N ILE A 56 -3.91 -5.63 -1.19
CA ILE A 56 -3.00 -6.76 -1.32
C ILE A 56 -3.47 -7.68 -2.45
N PHE A 57 -2.55 -7.94 -3.38
CA PHE A 57 -2.75 -8.84 -4.51
C PHE A 57 -1.57 -9.80 -4.67
N PRO A 58 -1.80 -11.09 -5.02
CA PRO A 58 -3.11 -11.71 -5.30
C PRO A 58 -3.96 -11.98 -4.04
N LYS A 59 -5.28 -12.12 -4.21
CA LYS A 59 -6.19 -12.45 -3.09
C LYS A 59 -6.14 -13.95 -2.78
N PHE A 60 -5.49 -14.32 -1.69
CA PHE A 60 -5.45 -15.70 -1.19
C PHE A 60 -6.74 -16.05 -0.43
N LYS A 61 -7.33 -17.20 -0.76
CA LYS A 61 -8.58 -17.66 -0.16
C LYS A 61 -8.44 -18.07 1.32
N ASN A 62 -7.42 -18.87 1.63
CA ASN A 62 -7.29 -19.48 2.95
C ASN A 62 -6.51 -18.59 3.94
N ASN A 63 -5.50 -17.87 3.45
CA ASN A 63 -4.63 -17.02 4.25
C ASN A 63 -4.50 -15.65 3.58
N PRO A 64 -5.54 -14.79 3.64
CA PRO A 64 -5.49 -13.47 3.03
C PRO A 64 -4.40 -12.62 3.69
N GLY A 65 -3.61 -11.92 2.87
CA GLY A 65 -2.70 -10.90 3.39
C GLY A 65 -3.48 -9.70 3.94
N GLN A 66 -2.88 -8.97 4.87
CA GLN A 66 -3.46 -7.78 5.48
C GLN A 66 -2.43 -6.65 5.62
N ILE A 67 -2.88 -5.41 5.46
CA ILE A 67 -2.09 -4.23 5.82
C ILE A 67 -2.23 -4.05 7.32
N TRP A 68 -1.25 -4.56 8.08
CA TRP A 68 -1.32 -4.58 9.55
C TRP A 68 -0.55 -3.44 10.21
N ARG A 69 0.40 -2.82 9.50
CA ARG A 69 1.21 -1.71 10.01
C ARG A 69 1.54 -0.71 8.90
N PRO A 70 1.43 0.60 9.15
CA PRO A 70 1.90 1.64 8.23
C PRO A 70 3.42 1.73 8.11
N MET A 71 3.89 2.54 7.16
CA MET A 71 5.30 2.81 6.95
C MET A 71 5.97 3.33 8.24
N PRO A 72 7.03 2.66 8.76
CA PRO A 72 7.75 3.10 9.93
C PRO A 72 8.52 4.40 9.68
N THR A 73 8.80 5.14 10.76
CA THR A 73 9.75 6.27 10.69
C THR A 73 11.19 5.75 10.68
N LEU A 74 12.13 6.61 10.30
CA LEU A 74 13.54 6.25 10.30
C LEU A 74 14.01 5.91 11.72
N GLY A 75 14.47 4.67 11.91
CA GLY A 75 14.98 4.17 13.18
C GLY A 75 13.92 3.68 14.17
N MET A 76 12.64 3.61 13.76
CA MET A 76 11.52 3.21 14.62
C MET A 76 11.71 1.86 15.30
N ASP A 77 12.20 0.87 14.55
CA ASP A 77 12.33 -0.51 15.02
C ASP A 77 13.77 -0.85 15.47
N THR A 78 14.70 0.12 15.49
CA THR A 78 16.12 -0.14 15.75
C THR A 78 16.35 -0.73 17.15
N GLU A 79 15.68 -0.18 18.17
CA GLU A 79 15.84 -0.64 19.55
C GLU A 79 15.21 -2.01 19.78
N ASP A 80 14.00 -2.23 19.22
CA ASP A 80 13.30 -3.51 19.28
C ASP A 80 14.11 -4.63 18.63
N ILE A 81 14.61 -4.41 17.41
CA ILE A 81 15.41 -5.40 16.69
C ILE A 81 16.72 -5.73 17.43
N LEU A 82 17.43 -4.72 17.95
CA LEU A 82 18.68 -4.98 18.66
C LEU A 82 18.45 -5.70 20.00
N SER A 83 17.36 -5.38 20.69
CA SER A 83 16.96 -6.06 21.92
C SER A 83 16.61 -7.52 21.65
N ASP A 84 15.86 -7.80 20.57
CA ASP A 84 15.52 -9.16 20.14
C ASP A 84 16.76 -9.99 19.77
N LEU A 85 17.82 -9.33 19.28
CA LEU A 85 19.12 -9.95 19.00
C LEU A 85 19.99 -10.15 20.25
N GLY A 86 19.55 -9.70 21.43
CA GLY A 86 20.22 -9.90 22.70
C GLY A 86 21.23 -8.80 23.08
N TYR A 87 21.20 -7.63 22.42
CA TYR A 87 21.96 -6.48 22.88
C TYR A 87 21.32 -5.90 24.15
N SER A 88 22.15 -5.52 25.12
CA SER A 88 21.68 -4.82 26.30
C SER A 88 21.32 -3.37 25.97
N SER A 89 20.41 -2.77 26.75
CA SER A 89 20.01 -1.37 26.57
C SER A 89 21.20 -0.41 26.65
N GLU A 90 22.19 -0.71 27.50
CA GLU A 90 23.42 0.10 27.62
C GLU A 90 24.25 0.06 26.32
N ARG A 91 24.39 -1.13 25.72
CA ARG A 91 25.12 -1.27 24.45
C ARG A 91 24.40 -0.59 23.30
N ILE A 92 23.08 -0.68 23.25
CA ILE A 92 22.26 0.02 22.24
C ILE A 92 22.45 1.53 22.39
N GLN A 93 22.39 2.05 23.61
CA GLN A 93 22.61 3.47 23.86
C GLN A 93 24.03 3.91 23.45
N GLU A 94 25.05 3.13 23.79
CA GLU A 94 26.45 3.41 23.39
C GLU A 94 26.61 3.51 21.86
N LEU A 95 25.97 2.60 21.10
CA LEU A 95 26.00 2.63 19.64
C LEU A 95 25.27 3.85 19.08
N SER A 96 24.17 4.26 19.72
CA SER A 96 23.41 5.46 19.35
C SER A 96 24.23 6.72 19.60
N ASP A 97 24.88 6.83 20.76
CA ASP A 97 25.70 7.99 21.15
C ASP A 97 26.92 8.16 20.24
N LYS A 98 27.47 7.04 19.76
CA LYS A 98 28.56 7.03 18.76
C LYS A 98 28.10 7.36 17.34
N GLY A 99 26.81 7.55 17.12
CA GLY A 99 26.23 7.81 15.79
C GLY A 99 26.31 6.61 14.84
N ILE A 100 26.53 5.40 15.37
CA ILE A 100 26.63 4.16 14.56
C ILE A 100 25.22 3.67 14.18
N ILE A 101 24.26 3.84 15.09
CA ILE A 101 22.84 3.50 14.85
C ILE A 101 21.97 4.74 15.06
N LYS A 102 20.82 4.78 14.39
CA LYS A 102 19.77 5.78 14.64
C LYS A 102 18.55 5.09 15.25
N LYS A 103 18.13 5.57 16.42
CA LYS A 103 16.83 5.24 17.03
C LYS A 103 15.77 6.22 16.58
N ALA A 104 14.50 5.87 16.76
CA ALA A 104 13.41 6.81 16.54
C ALA A 104 13.65 8.08 17.37
N GLU A 105 13.42 9.24 16.78
CA GLU A 105 13.50 10.50 17.50
C GLU A 105 12.41 10.51 18.57
N SER A 106 12.81 10.55 19.85
CA SER A 106 11.88 10.89 20.94
C SER A 106 11.39 12.31 20.68
N LYS A 107 10.08 12.45 20.49
CA LYS A 107 9.41 13.75 20.51
C LYS A 107 9.48 14.37 21.89
#